data_AF-A0A7K3WQG1-F1
#
_entry.id   AF-A0A7K3WQG1-F1
#
_cell.length_a   1.000
_cell.length_b   1.000
_cell.length_c   1.000
_cell.angle_alpha   90.00
_cell.angle_beta   90.00
_cell.angle_gamma   90.00
#
_symmetry.space_group_name_H-M   'P 1'
#
loop_
_entity.id
_entity.type
_entity.pdbx_description
1 polymer ?
#
loop_
_entity_poly.entity_id
_entity_poly.type
_entity_poly.pdbx_seq_one_letter_code
_entity_poly.pdbx_strand_id
1 'polypeptide(L)'
;MKAKFQMLILATALLGLSLACTQQKEADIPSSNLQIAAVESPESVINRGEYLTKVIGCDHCHSPKKMTAQGPVIDIDKYMMGYPADRPLPEYDAANVAPGKWVLMNGDLTAAVGPWGITYASNLTPDPTGIGNWTFENFKLALTQGKYKGIESGRTIMPPMPWQSLGKMDETDMKAIFAYLKSLKPIENQVPAYTPPMAMN
;
A
#
# COMPACT_ATOMS: atom_id res chain seq x y z
N MET A 1 -67.72 -53.48 30.16
CA MET A 1 -67.16 -54.24 31.29
C MET A 1 -65.79 -53.67 31.65
N LYS A 2 -65.67 -53.17 32.89
CA LYS A 2 -64.50 -52.79 33.69
C LYS A 2 -63.45 -51.79 33.14
N ALA A 3 -63.35 -50.71 33.90
CA ALA A 3 -62.33 -49.67 33.85
C ALA A 3 -61.38 -49.79 35.07
N LYS A 4 -60.28 -49.00 35.02
CA LYS A 4 -59.36 -48.58 36.12
C LYS A 4 -58.33 -49.67 36.52
N PHE A 5 -57.10 -49.41 36.96
CA PHE A 5 -56.40 -48.25 37.57
C PHE A 5 -54.89 -48.64 37.63
N GLN A 6 -53.90 -47.80 37.33
CA GLN A 6 -52.90 -47.16 38.25
C GLN A 6 -51.71 -46.75 37.34
N MET A 7 -51.22 -45.52 37.19
CA MET A 7 -50.76 -44.48 38.12
C MET A 7 -49.48 -44.84 38.89
N LEU A 8 -48.29 -44.43 38.39
CA LEU A 8 -47.17 -43.80 39.14
C LEU A 8 -46.02 -43.41 38.17
N ILE A 9 -45.83 -42.13 37.83
CA ILE A 9 -44.87 -41.15 38.40
C ILE A 9 -43.39 -41.39 38.03
N LEU A 10 -42.76 -40.39 37.37
CA LEU A 10 -41.56 -39.60 37.77
C LEU A 10 -40.91 -39.03 36.49
N ALA A 11 -41.13 -37.75 36.17
CA ALA A 11 -40.19 -36.64 36.39
C ALA A 11 -39.06 -36.63 35.33
N THR A 12 -38.57 -35.54 34.73
CA THR A 12 -38.69 -34.09 34.89
C THR A 12 -37.82 -33.50 33.78
N ALA A 13 -38.09 -32.27 33.36
CA ALA A 13 -37.16 -31.38 32.64
C ALA A 13 -36.84 -31.70 31.16
N LEU A 14 -37.78 -31.40 30.27
CA LEU A 14 -37.50 -31.12 28.84
C LEU A 14 -38.16 -29.79 28.41
N LEU A 15 -38.14 -28.80 29.29
CA LEU A 15 -38.60 -27.44 29.01
C LEU A 15 -37.54 -26.47 29.53
N GLY A 16 -36.80 -25.84 28.62
CA GLY A 16 -35.86 -24.76 28.96
C GLY A 16 -34.41 -24.99 28.54
N LEU A 17 -34.14 -25.41 27.30
CA LEU A 17 -32.80 -25.30 26.71
C LEU A 17 -32.85 -24.59 25.34
N SER A 18 -33.56 -23.46 25.28
CA SER A 18 -33.46 -22.51 24.18
C SER A 18 -33.60 -21.12 24.74
N LEU A 19 -32.48 -20.45 25.04
CA LEU A 19 -32.30 -18.99 25.19
C LEU A 19 -30.97 -18.64 25.91
N ALA A 20 -29.89 -19.35 25.62
CA ALA A 20 -28.53 -18.89 25.96
C ALA A 20 -27.75 -18.55 24.68
N CYS A 21 -28.40 -17.86 23.75
CA CYS A 21 -27.67 -16.97 22.84
C CYS A 21 -27.43 -15.67 23.62
N THR A 22 -26.36 -15.64 24.41
CA THR A 22 -25.86 -14.39 24.98
C THR A 22 -25.42 -13.53 23.81
N GLN A 23 -26.32 -12.68 23.33
CA GLN A 23 -26.00 -11.56 22.46
C GLN A 23 -25.05 -10.69 23.29
N GLN A 24 -23.74 -10.83 23.06
CA GLN A 24 -22.80 -9.82 23.52
C GLN A 24 -23.25 -8.53 22.85
N LYS A 25 -23.87 -7.66 23.64
CA LYS A 25 -24.15 -6.28 23.24
C LYS A 25 -22.78 -5.68 22.91
N GLU A 26 -22.50 -5.52 21.62
CA GLU A 26 -21.37 -4.70 21.19
C GLU A 26 -21.49 -3.37 21.93
N ALA A 27 -20.44 -3.04 22.68
CA ALA A 27 -20.40 -1.78 23.38
C ALA A 27 -20.41 -0.68 22.31
N ASP A 28 -21.53 0.04 22.21
CA ASP A 28 -21.64 1.26 21.41
C ASP A 28 -20.55 2.23 21.88
N ILE A 29 -19.47 2.36 21.10
CA ILE A 29 -18.51 3.44 21.29
C ILE A 29 -19.24 4.73 20.89
N PRO A 30 -19.39 5.72 21.79
CA PRO A 30 -20.09 6.95 21.45
C PRO A 30 -19.36 7.69 20.32
N SER A 31 -19.94 7.66 19.12
CA SER A 31 -19.39 8.31 17.91
C SER A 31 -19.48 9.85 17.95
N SER A 32 -19.98 10.43 19.05
CA SER A 32 -20.45 11.81 19.10
C SER A 32 -19.35 12.89 19.18
N ASN A 33 -18.08 12.52 19.36
CA ASN A 33 -16.99 13.49 19.52
C ASN A 33 -15.90 13.41 18.44
N LEU A 34 -16.05 12.55 17.43
CA LEU A 34 -15.12 12.46 16.30
C LEU A 34 -15.73 13.18 15.09
N GLN A 35 -15.72 14.51 15.11
CA GLN A 35 -16.02 15.29 13.91
C GLN A 35 -14.76 15.32 13.04
N ILE A 36 -14.71 14.48 12.01
CA ILE A 36 -13.72 14.61 10.94
C ILE A 36 -14.25 15.68 9.99
N ALA A 37 -13.59 16.83 9.98
CA ALA A 37 -13.94 17.91 9.05
C ALA A 37 -13.86 17.41 7.61
N ALA A 38 -14.88 17.73 6.81
CA ALA A 38 -14.86 17.44 5.38
C ALA A 38 -13.73 18.23 4.69
N VAL A 39 -13.09 17.61 3.70
CA VAL A 39 -12.07 18.26 2.88
C VAL A 39 -12.78 19.11 1.83
N GLU A 40 -12.92 20.41 2.09
CA GLU A 40 -13.79 21.31 1.31
C GLU A 40 -13.07 22.28 0.35
N SER A 41 -11.73 22.34 0.32
CA SER A 41 -10.96 23.29 -0.51
C SER A 41 -9.78 22.62 -1.25
N PRO A 42 -9.31 23.17 -2.40
CA PRO A 42 -8.15 22.60 -3.11
C PRO A 42 -6.87 22.52 -2.25
N GLU A 43 -6.63 23.51 -1.40
CA GLU A 43 -5.51 23.49 -0.45
C GLU A 43 -5.70 22.38 0.59
N SER A 44 -6.91 22.17 1.10
CA SER A 44 -7.16 21.06 2.04
C SER A 44 -7.01 19.69 1.39
N VAL A 45 -7.30 19.55 0.10
CA VAL A 45 -7.03 18.33 -0.68
C VAL A 45 -5.52 18.08 -0.81
N ILE A 46 -4.72 19.10 -1.15
CA ILE A 46 -3.26 18.98 -1.26
C ILE A 46 -2.66 18.64 0.12
N ASN A 47 -3.10 19.30 1.18
CA ASN A 47 -2.61 19.05 2.55
C ASN A 47 -2.99 17.63 3.02
N ARG A 48 -4.20 17.15 2.69
CA ARG A 48 -4.61 15.76 2.93
C ARG A 48 -3.71 14.79 2.16
N GLY A 49 -3.42 15.10 0.90
CA GLY A 49 -2.53 14.31 0.06
C GLY A 49 -1.11 14.24 0.61
N GLU A 50 -0.56 15.36 1.07
CA GLU A 50 0.75 15.43 1.71
C GLU A 50 0.79 14.53 2.96
N TYR A 51 -0.20 14.69 3.84
CA TYR A 51 -0.33 13.89 5.04
C TYR A 51 -0.34 12.39 4.72
N LEU A 52 -1.25 11.97 3.81
CA LEU A 52 -1.39 10.58 3.39
C LEU A 52 -0.09 10.03 2.80
N THR A 53 0.55 10.79 1.93
CA THR A 53 1.79 10.39 1.26
C THR A 53 2.90 10.09 2.28
N LYS A 54 2.99 10.88 3.36
CA LYS A 54 3.96 10.69 4.45
C LYS A 54 3.58 9.53 5.37
N VAL A 55 2.33 9.42 5.81
CA VAL A 55 1.94 8.36 6.77
C VAL A 55 1.85 6.97 6.14
N ILE A 56 1.55 6.91 4.84
CA ILE A 56 1.59 5.66 4.06
C ILE A 56 3.04 5.30 3.69
N GLY A 57 3.94 6.29 3.68
CA GLY A 57 5.36 6.08 3.41
C GLY A 57 5.70 5.94 1.94
N CYS A 58 5.01 6.67 1.05
CA CYS A 58 5.38 6.69 -0.38
C CYS A 58 6.80 7.20 -0.57
N ASP A 59 7.20 8.20 0.21
CA ASP A 59 8.52 8.81 0.21
C ASP A 59 9.63 7.87 0.68
N HIS A 60 9.31 6.86 1.49
CA HIS A 60 10.27 5.88 1.98
C HIS A 60 10.88 5.03 0.87
N CYS A 61 10.17 4.79 -0.24
CA CYS A 61 10.73 4.06 -1.39
C CYS A 61 10.95 4.98 -2.60
N HIS A 62 10.18 6.06 -2.75
CA HIS A 62 10.26 6.94 -3.92
C HIS A 62 11.16 8.16 -3.72
N SER A 63 11.79 8.34 -2.55
CA SER A 63 12.78 9.40 -2.33
C SER A 63 14.14 8.82 -1.93
N PRO A 64 15.22 9.19 -2.66
CA PRO A 64 16.59 8.90 -2.24
C PRO A 64 16.89 9.45 -0.85
N LYS A 65 17.86 8.83 -0.16
CA LYS A 65 18.24 9.19 1.21
C LYS A 65 19.72 9.46 1.30
N LYS A 66 20.08 10.42 2.14
CA LYS A 66 21.43 10.68 2.60
C LYS A 66 21.66 9.86 3.86
N MET A 67 22.74 9.06 3.87
CA MET A 67 23.14 8.31 5.06
C MET A 67 23.78 9.26 6.07
N THR A 68 23.20 9.34 7.27
CA THR A 68 23.72 10.14 8.38
C THR A 68 24.08 9.23 9.56
N ALA A 69 24.72 9.80 10.59
CA ALA A 69 25.03 9.06 11.82
C ALA A 69 23.76 8.57 12.55
N GLN A 70 22.62 9.21 12.32
CA GLN A 70 21.31 8.85 12.91
C GLN A 70 20.49 7.94 11.99
N GLY A 71 21.07 7.48 10.87
CA GLY A 71 20.41 6.66 9.86
C GLY A 71 20.06 7.44 8.58
N PRO A 72 19.32 6.81 7.66
CA PRO A 72 18.99 7.40 6.39
C PRO A 72 17.93 8.51 6.54
N VAL A 73 18.23 9.70 6.02
CA VAL A 73 17.31 10.84 5.98
C VAL A 73 16.98 11.15 4.52
N ILE A 74 15.72 11.45 4.23
CA ILE A 74 15.26 11.82 2.88
C ILE A 74 16.09 12.99 2.32
N ASP A 75 16.60 12.82 1.11
CA ASP A 75 17.22 13.89 0.35
C ASP A 75 16.12 14.78 -0.27
N ILE A 76 15.82 15.90 0.38
CA ILE A 76 14.71 16.77 -0.02
C ILE A 76 14.89 17.34 -1.44
N ASP A 77 16.13 17.50 -1.89
CA ASP A 77 16.45 17.97 -3.25
C ASP A 77 16.07 16.94 -4.32
N LYS A 78 15.82 15.70 -3.90
CA LYS A 78 15.51 14.52 -4.71
C LYS A 78 14.17 13.90 -4.32
N TYR A 79 13.35 14.62 -3.56
CA TYR A 79 12.09 14.10 -3.04
C TYR A 79 11.19 13.59 -4.17
N MET A 80 10.68 12.36 -4.01
CA MET A 80 9.80 11.66 -4.95
C MET A 80 10.36 11.40 -6.35
N MET A 81 11.64 11.66 -6.62
CA MET A 81 12.22 11.42 -7.95
C MET A 81 12.44 9.94 -8.28
N GLY A 82 12.24 9.02 -7.32
CA GLY A 82 12.51 7.60 -7.48
C GLY A 82 13.99 7.25 -7.35
N TYR A 83 14.39 6.12 -7.94
CA TYR A 83 15.80 5.71 -8.00
C TYR A 83 16.59 6.64 -8.93
N PRO A 84 17.75 7.20 -8.52
CA PRO A 84 18.55 8.07 -9.38
C PRO A 84 19.07 7.33 -10.62
N ALA A 85 18.76 7.83 -11.82
CA ALA A 85 19.09 7.16 -13.08
C ALA A 85 20.59 7.00 -13.34
N ASP A 86 21.39 7.88 -12.75
CA ASP A 86 22.85 7.92 -12.87
C ASP A 86 23.58 7.02 -11.86
N ARG A 87 22.84 6.38 -10.94
CA ARG A 87 23.45 5.57 -9.88
C ARG A 87 23.57 4.10 -10.31
N PRO A 88 24.78 3.51 -10.29
CA PRO A 88 24.92 2.07 -10.47
C PRO A 88 24.33 1.33 -9.27
N LEU A 89 23.71 0.17 -9.53
CA LEU A 89 23.27 -0.71 -8.47
C LEU A 89 24.50 -1.28 -7.73
N PRO A 90 24.48 -1.35 -6.39
CA PRO A 90 25.52 -2.05 -5.64
C PRO A 90 25.67 -3.50 -6.10
N GLU A 91 26.90 -4.02 -6.06
CA GLU A 91 27.16 -5.44 -6.33
C GLU A 91 26.45 -6.32 -5.29
N TYR A 92 25.94 -7.46 -5.75
CA TYR A 92 25.28 -8.45 -4.90
C TYR A 92 25.52 -9.86 -5.45
N ASP A 93 25.47 -10.85 -4.56
CA ASP A 93 25.51 -12.26 -4.94
C ASP A 93 24.09 -12.75 -5.30
N ALA A 94 23.90 -13.15 -6.55
CA ALA A 94 22.63 -13.67 -7.06
C ALA A 94 22.12 -14.89 -6.29
N ALA A 95 23.00 -15.70 -5.69
CA ALA A 95 22.61 -16.85 -4.89
C ALA A 95 21.86 -16.45 -3.61
N ASN A 96 22.10 -15.24 -3.08
CA ASN A 96 21.43 -14.74 -1.88
C ASN A 96 20.03 -14.20 -2.13
N VAL A 97 19.63 -14.02 -3.39
CA VAL A 97 18.32 -13.49 -3.81
C VAL A 97 17.50 -14.50 -4.62
N ALA A 98 17.94 -15.75 -4.65
CA ALA A 98 17.19 -16.86 -5.26
C ALA A 98 15.86 -17.14 -4.53
N PRO A 99 14.90 -17.84 -5.17
CA PRO A 99 13.66 -18.24 -4.51
C PRO A 99 13.89 -18.88 -3.12
N GLY A 100 13.18 -18.39 -2.10
CA GLY A 100 13.33 -18.86 -0.72
C GLY A 100 14.53 -18.25 0.06
N LYS A 101 15.24 -17.28 -0.53
CA LYS A 101 16.32 -16.52 0.12
C LYS A 101 15.86 -15.09 0.43
N TRP A 102 16.80 -14.15 0.45
CA TRP A 102 16.55 -12.77 0.86
C TRP A 102 16.00 -11.94 -0.28
N VAL A 103 15.26 -10.89 0.10
CA VAL A 103 15.05 -9.73 -0.75
C VAL A 103 16.03 -8.67 -0.27
N LEU A 104 16.81 -8.12 -1.18
CA LEU A 104 17.75 -7.05 -0.88
C LEU A 104 17.15 -5.72 -1.32
N MET A 105 17.20 -4.72 -0.44
CA MET A 105 16.95 -3.33 -0.82
C MET A 105 18.28 -2.58 -0.73
N ASN A 106 18.49 -1.63 -1.65
CA ASN A 106 19.67 -0.77 -1.55
C ASN A 106 19.55 0.17 -0.34
N GLY A 107 20.65 0.83 0.04
CA GLY A 107 20.72 1.60 1.28
C GLY A 107 19.64 2.68 1.46
N ASP A 108 19.15 3.29 0.37
CA ASP A 108 18.10 4.30 0.44
C ASP A 108 16.70 3.81 0.08
N LEU A 109 16.53 2.49 -0.09
CA LEU A 109 15.27 1.79 -0.33
C LEU A 109 14.61 2.10 -1.68
N THR A 110 15.34 2.69 -2.62
CA THR A 110 14.83 3.05 -3.96
C THR A 110 15.02 1.94 -5.00
N ALA A 111 15.79 0.90 -4.70
CA ALA A 111 15.93 -0.29 -5.54
C ALA A 111 15.79 -1.57 -4.70
N ALA A 112 15.24 -2.61 -5.33
CA ALA A 112 15.09 -3.92 -4.72
C ALA A 112 15.46 -5.04 -5.70
N VAL A 113 16.11 -6.07 -5.15
CA VAL A 113 16.53 -7.28 -5.83
C VAL A 113 15.89 -8.48 -5.13
N GLY A 114 15.28 -9.36 -5.90
CA GLY A 114 14.71 -10.60 -5.39
C GLY A 114 14.59 -11.67 -6.47
N PRO A 115 13.87 -12.76 -6.20
CA PRO A 115 13.65 -13.84 -7.16
C PRO A 115 12.97 -13.39 -8.46
N TRP A 116 12.29 -12.23 -8.41
CA TRP A 116 11.65 -11.61 -9.56
C TRP A 116 12.60 -10.73 -10.38
N GLY A 117 13.89 -10.60 -10.05
CA GLY A 117 14.84 -9.71 -10.71
C GLY A 117 15.06 -8.38 -9.97
N ILE A 118 15.40 -7.32 -10.72
CA ILE A 118 15.77 -6.01 -10.19
C ILE A 118 14.67 -4.99 -10.52
N THR A 119 14.25 -4.25 -9.48
CA THR A 119 13.19 -3.25 -9.55
C THR A 119 13.66 -1.93 -8.97
N TYR A 120 13.15 -0.84 -9.54
CA TYR A 120 13.50 0.52 -9.17
C TYR A 120 12.22 1.30 -8.89
N ALA A 121 12.23 2.12 -7.84
CA ALA A 121 11.14 3.01 -7.52
C ALA A 121 11.01 4.09 -8.60
N SER A 122 9.81 4.26 -9.14
CA SER A 122 9.52 5.23 -10.20
C SER A 122 9.63 6.69 -9.72
N ASN A 123 9.87 7.61 -10.64
CA ASN A 123 9.70 9.04 -10.43
C ASN A 123 8.20 9.38 -10.27
N LEU A 124 7.82 9.96 -9.13
CA LEU A 124 6.45 10.39 -8.82
C LEU A 124 6.25 11.90 -8.91
N THR A 125 7.27 12.67 -9.30
CA THR A 125 7.14 14.11 -9.53
C THR A 125 6.32 14.38 -10.80
N PRO A 126 5.78 15.60 -10.99
CA PRO A 126 5.00 15.95 -12.18
C PRO A 126 5.87 16.20 -13.42
N ASP A 127 7.13 15.77 -13.42
CA ASP A 127 7.99 15.76 -14.60
C ASP A 127 7.51 14.73 -15.64
N PRO A 128 7.73 14.94 -16.96
CA PRO A 128 7.41 13.96 -18.00
C PRO A 128 8.06 12.59 -17.82
N THR A 129 9.23 12.50 -17.17
CA THR A 129 9.89 11.23 -16.81
C THR A 129 9.23 10.52 -15.62
N GLY A 130 8.37 11.23 -14.87
CA GLY A 130 7.55 10.73 -13.77
C GLY A 130 6.07 10.63 -14.13
N ILE A 131 5.20 11.26 -13.31
CA ILE A 131 3.75 11.25 -13.49
C ILE A 131 3.22 12.51 -14.20
N GLY A 132 4.10 13.29 -14.84
CA GLY A 132 3.75 14.54 -15.52
C GLY A 132 2.60 14.41 -16.51
N ASN A 133 2.63 13.35 -17.31
CA ASN A 133 1.62 13.07 -18.35
C ASN A 133 0.51 12.11 -17.88
N TRP A 134 0.48 11.73 -16.60
CA TRP A 134 -0.52 10.78 -16.11
C TRP A 134 -1.83 11.49 -15.83
N THR A 135 -2.93 10.83 -16.17
CA THR A 135 -4.25 11.17 -15.65
C THR A 135 -4.48 10.50 -14.29
N PHE A 136 -5.51 10.95 -13.58
CA PHE A 136 -5.93 10.25 -12.35
C PHE A 136 -6.30 8.79 -12.63
N GLU A 137 -6.89 8.47 -13.78
CA GLU A 137 -7.22 7.09 -14.15
C GLU A 137 -5.98 6.21 -14.32
N ASN A 138 -4.88 6.76 -14.86
CA ASN A 138 -3.61 6.02 -14.90
C ASN A 138 -3.10 5.75 -13.47
N PHE A 139 -3.15 6.75 -12.59
CA PHE A 139 -2.73 6.60 -11.21
C PHE A 139 -3.59 5.57 -10.45
N LYS A 140 -4.91 5.65 -10.60
CA LYS A 140 -5.87 4.70 -10.04
C LYS A 140 -5.65 3.29 -10.56
N LEU A 141 -5.46 3.13 -11.87
CA LEU A 141 -5.20 1.83 -12.47
C LEU A 141 -3.88 1.21 -11.96
N ALA A 142 -2.85 2.03 -11.77
CA ALA A 142 -1.58 1.60 -11.21
C ALA A 142 -1.72 1.11 -9.76
N LEU A 143 -2.47 1.81 -8.92
CA LEU A 143 -2.65 1.42 -7.51
C LEU A 143 -3.66 0.28 -7.32
N THR A 144 -4.78 0.29 -8.04
CA THR A 144 -5.88 -0.68 -7.82
C THR A 144 -5.65 -2.01 -8.54
N GLN A 145 -5.03 -1.97 -9.72
CA GLN A 145 -4.80 -3.17 -10.53
C GLN A 145 -3.32 -3.51 -10.72
N GLY A 146 -2.42 -2.72 -10.12
CA GLY A 146 -0.99 -2.97 -10.22
C GLY A 146 -0.45 -2.83 -11.62
N LYS A 147 -1.08 -2.05 -12.50
CA LYS A 147 -0.63 -1.92 -13.90
C LYS A 147 0.49 -0.90 -14.02
N TYR A 148 1.64 -1.32 -14.55
CA TYR A 148 2.79 -0.44 -14.71
C TYR A 148 2.43 0.77 -15.59
N LYS A 149 2.74 1.97 -15.10
CA LYS A 149 2.37 3.27 -15.67
C LYS A 149 0.85 3.51 -15.83
N GLY A 150 0.00 2.70 -15.21
CA GLY A 150 -1.44 2.81 -15.41
C GLY A 150 -1.86 2.53 -16.85
N ILE A 151 -1.20 1.58 -17.51
CA ILE A 151 -1.51 1.13 -18.87
C ILE A 151 -2.11 -0.27 -18.78
N GLU A 152 -3.33 -0.46 -19.27
CA GLU A 152 -4.08 -1.72 -19.13
C GLU A 152 -3.36 -2.93 -19.76
N SER A 153 -2.80 -2.73 -20.95
CA SER A 153 -1.95 -3.71 -21.66
C SER A 153 -0.52 -3.81 -21.08
N GLY A 154 -0.17 -2.95 -20.12
CA GLY A 154 1.12 -2.95 -19.46
C GLY A 154 1.30 -4.16 -18.55
N ARG A 155 2.58 -4.49 -18.29
CA ARG A 155 2.94 -5.49 -17.28
C ARG A 155 2.44 -5.09 -15.89
N THR A 156 2.39 -6.06 -14.99
CA THR A 156 2.19 -5.79 -13.57
C THR A 156 3.39 -5.04 -12.98
N ILE A 157 3.13 -4.19 -11.98
CA ILE A 157 4.13 -3.59 -11.11
C ILE A 157 4.80 -4.73 -10.34
N MET A 158 6.12 -4.83 -10.51
CA MET A 158 6.92 -5.83 -9.84
C MET A 158 7.11 -5.46 -8.36
N PRO A 159 7.33 -6.43 -7.47
CA PRO A 159 7.57 -6.15 -6.04
C PRO A 159 8.77 -5.20 -5.84
N PRO A 160 8.87 -4.46 -4.73
CA PRO A 160 8.07 -4.60 -3.50
C PRO A 160 6.91 -3.59 -3.37
N MET A 161 6.58 -2.85 -4.43
CA MET A 161 5.52 -1.83 -4.36
C MET A 161 4.19 -2.43 -3.88
N PRO A 162 3.60 -1.97 -2.75
CA PRO A 162 2.48 -2.65 -2.09
C PRO A 162 1.12 -2.23 -2.67
N TRP A 163 0.99 -2.24 -4.00
CA TRP A 163 -0.20 -1.75 -4.69
C TRP A 163 -1.49 -2.50 -4.27
N GLN A 164 -1.42 -3.79 -3.92
CA GLN A 164 -2.59 -4.55 -3.45
C GLN A 164 -3.18 -3.99 -2.15
N SER A 165 -2.35 -3.39 -1.30
CA SER A 165 -2.78 -2.75 -0.06
C SER A 165 -3.23 -1.31 -0.33
N LEU A 166 -2.46 -0.56 -1.12
CA LEU A 166 -2.77 0.84 -1.45
C LEU A 166 -4.04 0.98 -2.29
N GLY A 167 -4.33 0.01 -3.16
CA GLY A 167 -5.51 -0.04 -4.00
C GLY A 167 -6.83 -0.22 -3.23
N LYS A 168 -6.79 -0.46 -1.92
CA LYS A 168 -7.97 -0.52 -1.04
C LYS A 168 -8.37 0.83 -0.46
N MET A 169 -7.57 1.87 -0.70
CA MET A 169 -7.83 3.23 -0.23
C MET A 169 -9.05 3.82 -0.94
N ASP A 170 -9.80 4.64 -0.20
CA ASP A 170 -10.89 5.43 -0.76
C ASP A 170 -10.40 6.33 -1.91
N GLU A 171 -11.23 6.47 -2.93
CA GLU A 171 -10.89 7.24 -4.12
C GLU A 171 -10.59 8.72 -3.79
N THR A 172 -11.26 9.28 -2.77
CA THR A 172 -11.01 10.65 -2.29
C THR A 172 -9.59 10.83 -1.77
N ASP A 173 -9.10 9.89 -0.97
CA ASP A 173 -7.74 9.89 -0.45
C ASP A 173 -6.72 9.66 -1.58
N MET A 174 -7.06 8.79 -2.55
CA MET A 174 -6.23 8.57 -3.74
C MET A 174 -6.11 9.83 -4.62
N LYS A 175 -7.22 10.57 -4.79
CA LYS A 175 -7.24 11.86 -5.48
C LYS A 175 -6.42 12.91 -4.74
N ALA A 176 -6.48 12.94 -3.41
CA ALA A 176 -5.69 13.84 -2.59
C ALA A 176 -4.18 13.57 -2.76
N ILE A 177 -3.76 12.30 -2.67
CA ILE A 177 -2.37 11.91 -2.93
C ILE A 177 -1.94 12.33 -4.34
N PHE A 178 -2.75 12.02 -5.36
CA PHE A 178 -2.44 12.39 -6.73
C PHE A 178 -2.30 13.92 -6.88
N ALA A 179 -3.23 14.70 -6.33
CA ALA A 179 -3.17 16.17 -6.36
C ALA A 179 -1.90 16.71 -5.68
N TYR A 180 -1.50 16.15 -4.53
CA TYR A 180 -0.25 16.51 -3.87
C TYR A 180 0.97 16.15 -4.72
N LEU A 181 1.05 14.94 -5.26
CA LEU A 181 2.18 14.55 -6.12
C LEU A 181 2.27 15.46 -7.37
N LYS A 182 1.13 15.88 -7.91
CA LYS A 182 1.06 16.82 -9.04
C LYS A 182 1.44 18.27 -8.68
N SER A 183 1.43 18.66 -7.40
CA SER A 183 1.85 19.99 -6.96
C SER A 183 3.35 20.10 -6.62
N LEU A 184 4.06 18.97 -6.58
CA LEU A 184 5.50 18.95 -6.30
C LEU A 184 6.32 19.65 -7.39
N LYS A 185 7.55 20.04 -7.04
CA LYS A 185 8.54 20.50 -8.03
C LYS A 185 8.85 19.35 -9.00
N PRO A 186 8.75 19.54 -10.32
CA PRO A 186 9.20 18.55 -11.31
C PRO A 186 10.71 18.30 -11.17
N ILE A 187 11.11 17.03 -11.22
CA ILE A 187 12.51 16.62 -11.29
C ILE A 187 12.66 15.64 -12.45
N GLU A 188 13.46 15.99 -13.44
CA GLU A 188 13.81 15.10 -14.55
C GLU A 188 14.67 13.94 -14.04
N ASN A 189 14.14 12.72 -14.14
CA ASN A 189 14.84 11.50 -13.76
C ASN A 189 14.22 10.28 -14.44
N GLN A 190 14.87 9.82 -15.51
CA GLN A 190 14.44 8.63 -16.23
C GLN A 190 14.93 7.37 -15.51
N VAL A 191 14.16 6.92 -14.53
CA VAL A 191 14.45 5.70 -13.75
C VAL A 191 14.70 4.49 -14.67
N PRO A 192 15.70 3.64 -14.37
CA PRO A 192 15.98 2.43 -15.15
C PRO A 192 14.79 1.48 -15.24
N ALA A 193 14.73 0.73 -16.34
CA ALA A 193 13.71 -0.29 -16.51
C ALA A 193 13.95 -1.48 -15.55
N TYR A 194 12.86 -2.18 -15.23
CA TYR A 194 12.91 -3.48 -14.56
C TYR A 194 13.83 -4.45 -15.31
N THR A 195 14.70 -5.14 -14.57
CA THR A 195 15.57 -6.18 -15.12
C THR A 195 15.04 -7.55 -14.69
N PRO A 196 14.60 -8.42 -15.63
CA PRO A 196 14.18 -9.77 -15.29
C PRO A 196 15.27 -10.59 -14.60
N PRO A 197 14.91 -11.62 -13.82
CA PRO A 197 15.91 -12.52 -13.28
C PRO A 197 16.64 -13.19 -14.45
N MET A 198 17.94 -13.40 -14.32
CA MET A 198 18.67 -14.26 -15.25
C MET A 198 17.97 -15.63 -15.24
N ALA A 199 17.72 -16.21 -16.41
CA ALA A 199 17.14 -17.54 -16.49
C ALA A 199 18.01 -18.48 -15.64
N MET A 200 17.41 -19.06 -14.60
CA MET A 200 18.05 -20.09 -13.79
C MET A 200 18.09 -21.33 -14.69
N ASN A 201 19.20 -21.53 -15.39
CA ASN A 201 19.47 -22.76 -16.14
C ASN A 201 19.68 -23.93 -15.19
#